data_AF-A0A938XPD6-F1
#
_entry.id   AF-A0A938XPD6-F1
#
_cell.length_a   1.000
_cell.length_b   1.000
_cell.length_c   1.000
_cell.angle_alpha   90.00
_cell.angle_beta   90.00
_cell.angle_gamma   90.00
#
_symmetry.space_group_name_H-M   'P 1'
#
loop_
_entity.id
_entity.type
_entity.pdbx_description
1 polymer ?
#
loop_
_entity_poly.entity_id
_entity_poly.type
_entity_poly.pdbx_seq_one_letter_code
_entity_poly.pdbx_strand_id
1 'polypeptide(L)'
;MLFSPKDGKELKFSPEEIVITGKDEEIFIRLHDKEGIEIISKEPIKFKTSKDLSIDAKQKVVISAEEKIDLKCKSSEITMDGKTIIKGGEVKSN
;
A
#
# COMPACT_ATOMS: atom_id res chain seq x y z
N MET A 1 -10.62 -24.15 -4.03
CA MET A 1 -10.72 -24.08 -5.51
C MET A 1 -9.52 -23.31 -6.02
N LEU A 2 -8.85 -23.79 -7.07
CA LEU A 2 -7.73 -23.10 -7.72
C LEU A 2 -8.12 -22.79 -9.17
N PHE A 3 -7.89 -21.55 -9.59
CA PHE A 3 -8.07 -21.11 -10.97
C PHE A 3 -6.75 -20.53 -11.48
N SER A 4 -6.11 -21.25 -12.39
CA SER A 4 -4.81 -20.88 -12.98
C SER A 4 -4.92 -20.84 -14.52
N PRO A 5 -5.31 -19.70 -15.12
CA PRO A 5 -5.29 -19.55 -16.57
C PRO A 5 -3.86 -19.71 -17.09
N LYS A 6 -3.72 -20.14 -18.35
CA LYS A 6 -2.40 -20.14 -19.03
C LYS A 6 -1.80 -18.75 -18.87
N ASP A 7 -0.54 -18.69 -18.41
CA ASP A 7 0.30 -17.50 -18.09
C ASP A 7 0.74 -17.37 -16.61
N GLY A 8 0.44 -18.35 -15.75
CA GLY A 8 1.04 -18.45 -14.42
C GLY A 8 0.48 -17.50 -13.36
N LYS A 9 -0.66 -16.86 -13.65
CA LYS A 9 -1.47 -16.13 -12.65
C LYS A 9 -2.39 -17.12 -11.97
N GLU A 10 -2.64 -16.94 -10.67
CA GLU A 10 -3.53 -17.84 -9.94
C GLU A 10 -4.51 -17.09 -9.04
N LEU A 11 -5.68 -17.69 -8.91
CA LEU A 11 -6.70 -17.32 -7.93
C LEU A 11 -7.03 -18.57 -7.11
N LYS A 12 -6.77 -18.50 -5.80
CA LYS A 12 -6.95 -19.60 -4.87
C LYS A 12 -7.96 -19.24 -3.80
N PHE A 13 -8.96 -20.11 -3.64
CA PHE A 13 -9.91 -20.11 -2.52
C PHE A 13 -9.60 -21.29 -1.62
N SER A 14 -9.28 -20.99 -0.37
CA SER A 14 -9.04 -21.96 0.71
C SER A 14 -9.95 -21.66 1.90
N PRO A 15 -10.13 -22.59 2.86
CA PRO A 15 -11.03 -22.38 3.98
C PRO A 15 -10.74 -21.13 4.82
N GLU A 16 -9.47 -20.71 4.90
CA GLU A 16 -9.04 -19.58 5.75
C GLU A 16 -8.58 -18.35 4.92
N GLU A 17 -8.51 -18.45 3.58
CA GLU A 17 -7.97 -17.37 2.75
C GLU A 17 -8.42 -17.36 1.28
N ILE A 18 -8.32 -16.16 0.70
CA ILE A 18 -8.36 -15.92 -0.74
C ILE A 18 -7.02 -15.30 -1.16
N VAL A 19 -6.38 -15.88 -2.16
CA VAL A 19 -5.11 -15.37 -2.72
C VAL A 19 -5.26 -15.11 -4.20
N ILE A 20 -4.84 -13.92 -4.63
CA ILE A 20 -4.70 -13.52 -6.03
C ILE A 20 -3.22 -13.29 -6.28
N THR A 21 -2.59 -14.09 -7.12
CA THR A 21 -1.16 -13.98 -7.45
C THR A 21 -0.93 -13.67 -8.93
N GLY A 22 0.08 -12.85 -9.17
CA GLY A 22 0.70 -12.68 -10.49
C GLY A 22 1.61 -13.87 -10.83
N LYS A 23 2.41 -13.68 -11.87
CA LYS A 23 3.43 -14.65 -12.27
C LYS A 23 4.54 -14.72 -11.21
N ASP A 24 4.99 -15.93 -10.88
CA ASP A 24 6.15 -16.20 -10.02
C ASP A 24 5.95 -15.93 -8.51
N GLU A 25 4.71 -15.80 -8.01
CA GLU A 25 4.35 -15.64 -6.58
C GLU A 25 4.92 -14.38 -5.87
N GLU A 26 5.63 -13.50 -6.61
CA GLU A 26 6.29 -12.31 -6.05
C GLU A 26 5.37 -11.08 -5.95
N ILE A 27 4.18 -11.16 -6.54
CA ILE A 27 3.16 -10.12 -6.55
C ILE A 27 1.84 -10.78 -6.18
N PHE A 28 1.27 -10.46 -5.02
CA PHE A 28 0.00 -11.04 -4.59
C PHE A 28 -0.83 -10.10 -3.72
N ILE A 29 -2.13 -10.39 -3.70
CA ILE A 29 -3.10 -9.87 -2.74
C ILE A 29 -3.66 -11.06 -1.97
N ARG A 30 -3.60 -11.01 -0.64
CA ARG A 30 -4.08 -12.06 0.27
C ARG A 30 -5.12 -11.49 1.22
N LEU A 31 -6.23 -12.19 1.36
CA LEU A 31 -7.28 -11.93 2.34
C LEU A 31 -7.35 -13.16 3.24
N HIS A 32 -7.02 -13.02 4.53
CA HIS A 32 -6.99 -14.12 5.51
C HIS A 32 -7.84 -13.77 6.73
N ASP A 33 -8.62 -14.74 7.22
CA ASP A 33 -9.65 -14.51 8.26
C ASP A 33 -9.08 -14.02 9.60
N LYS A 34 -7.83 -14.39 9.94
CA LYS A 34 -7.19 -14.05 11.23
C LYS A 34 -6.08 -13.01 11.10
N GLU A 35 -5.45 -12.91 9.93
CA GLU A 35 -4.25 -12.08 9.70
C GLU A 35 -4.59 -10.79 8.94
N GLY A 36 -5.77 -10.72 8.33
CA GLY A 36 -6.25 -9.54 7.63
C GLY A 36 -5.87 -9.54 6.16
N ILE A 37 -5.45 -8.38 5.64
CA ILE A 37 -5.22 -8.15 4.22
C ILE A 37 -3.75 -7.79 4.00
N GLU A 38 -3.13 -8.44 3.01
CA GLU A 38 -1.77 -8.14 2.55
C GLU A 38 -1.77 -7.84 1.05
N ILE A 39 -0.99 -6.82 0.67
CA ILE A 39 -0.69 -6.49 -0.73
C ILE A 39 0.83 -6.43 -0.84
N ILE A 40 1.43 -7.38 -1.53
CA ILE A 40 2.88 -7.50 -1.68
C ILE A 40 3.24 -7.43 -3.16
N SER A 41 4.33 -6.72 -3.46
CA SER A 41 4.84 -6.57 -4.82
C SER A 41 6.31 -6.18 -4.79
N LYS A 42 7.12 -6.79 -5.66
CA LYS A 42 8.48 -6.29 -5.98
C LYS A 42 8.49 -5.12 -6.96
N GLU A 43 7.35 -4.88 -7.61
CA GLU A 43 7.10 -3.76 -8.50
C GLU A 43 6.26 -2.67 -7.79
N PRO A 44 6.15 -1.45 -8.33
CA PRO A 44 5.42 -0.36 -7.67
C PRO A 44 3.91 -0.63 -7.47
N ILE A 45 3.43 -0.44 -6.23
CA ILE A 45 1.98 -0.38 -5.92
C ILE A 45 1.50 1.07 -6.08
N LYS A 46 0.42 1.31 -6.84
CA LYS A 46 -0.14 2.65 -7.10
C LYS A 46 -1.62 2.69 -6.73
N PHE A 47 -1.97 3.55 -5.77
CA PHE A 47 -3.36 3.91 -5.48
C PHE A 47 -3.74 5.18 -6.24
N LYS A 48 -4.75 5.10 -7.12
CA LYS A 48 -5.23 6.25 -7.91
C LYS A 48 -6.76 6.32 -7.83
N THR A 49 -7.28 7.51 -7.53
CA THR A 49 -8.71 7.78 -7.45
C THR A 49 -8.99 9.22 -7.90
N SER A 50 -10.16 9.44 -8.50
CA SER A 50 -10.67 10.79 -8.83
C SER A 50 -11.44 11.43 -7.68
N LYS A 51 -11.65 10.68 -6.60
CA LYS A 51 -12.32 11.09 -5.37
C LYS A 51 -11.37 10.90 -4.19
N ASP A 52 -11.91 10.84 -2.98
CA ASP A 52 -11.12 10.72 -1.76
C ASP A 52 -10.50 9.31 -1.60
N LEU A 53 -9.33 9.27 -0.97
CA LEU A 53 -8.70 8.08 -0.43
C LEU A 53 -8.54 8.27 1.09
N SER A 54 -9.16 7.40 1.88
CA SER A 54 -9.12 7.48 3.35
C SER A 54 -8.38 6.27 3.94
N ILE A 55 -7.49 6.54 4.88
CA ILE A 55 -6.77 5.53 5.68
C ILE A 55 -7.04 5.86 7.14
N ASP A 56 -7.73 4.95 7.85
CA ASP A 56 -8.07 5.10 9.26
C ASP A 56 -7.64 3.85 10.04
N ALA A 57 -7.08 4.04 11.23
CA ALA A 57 -6.71 2.94 12.11
C ALA A 57 -6.95 3.34 13.57
N LYS A 58 -7.69 2.50 14.30
CA LYS A 58 -7.99 2.72 15.72
C LYS A 58 -6.75 2.76 16.62
N GLN A 59 -5.70 2.02 16.26
CA GLN A 59 -4.51 1.87 17.08
C GLN A 59 -3.30 2.59 16.48
N LYS A 60 -2.91 2.25 15.24
CA LYS A 60 -1.66 2.75 14.65
C LYS A 60 -1.69 2.70 13.12
N VAL A 61 -1.11 3.72 12.50
CA VAL A 61 -0.67 3.70 11.10
C VAL A 61 0.85 3.69 11.07
N VAL A 62 1.45 2.76 10.30
CA VAL A 62 2.91 2.68 10.12
C VAL A 62 3.22 2.91 8.64
N ILE A 63 4.06 3.92 8.37
CA ILE A 63 4.59 4.21 7.04
C ILE A 63 6.10 4.20 7.17
N SER A 64 6.78 3.44 6.33
CA SER A 64 8.23 3.27 6.37
C SER A 64 8.76 3.15 4.96
N ALA A 65 9.90 3.77 4.71
CA ALA A 65 10.62 3.70 3.45
C ALA A 65 12.12 3.78 3.75
N GLU A 66 12.92 3.11 2.93
CA GLU A 66 14.38 3.13 3.06
C GLU A 66 14.96 4.46 2.58
N GLU A 67 14.50 4.96 1.43
CA GLU A 67 15.07 6.16 0.81
C GLU A 67 14.29 7.44 1.18
N LYS A 68 12.96 7.45 0.97
CA LYS A 68 12.20 8.69 1.01
C LYS A 68 10.70 8.51 1.26
N ILE A 69 10.11 9.41 2.04
CA ILE A 69 8.66 9.62 2.13
C ILE A 69 8.34 11.04 1.63
N ASP A 70 7.45 11.15 0.64
CA ASP A 70 6.94 12.42 0.11
C ASP A 70 5.41 12.51 0.27
N LEU A 71 4.93 13.56 0.95
CA LEU A 71 3.51 13.90 1.06
C LEU A 71 3.29 15.28 0.45
N LYS A 72 2.56 15.35 -0.67
CA LYS A 72 2.38 16.60 -1.44
C LYS A 72 0.91 16.96 -1.56
N CYS A 73 0.59 18.23 -1.34
CA CYS A 73 -0.76 18.80 -1.50
C CYS A 73 -0.65 20.22 -2.06
N LYS A 74 -0.94 20.38 -3.36
CA LYS A 74 -0.81 21.67 -4.07
C LYS A 74 0.57 22.31 -3.82
N SER A 75 0.61 23.44 -3.12
CA SER A 75 1.83 24.19 -2.78
C SER A 75 2.47 23.79 -1.44
N SER A 76 1.89 22.84 -0.72
CA SER A 76 2.42 22.31 0.54
C SER A 76 3.05 20.94 0.35
N GLU A 77 4.14 20.66 1.06
CA GLU A 77 4.82 19.37 1.02
C GLU A 77 5.48 19.00 2.36
N ILE A 78 5.56 17.70 2.64
CA ILE A 78 6.40 17.11 3.66
C ILE A 78 7.33 16.11 2.96
N THR A 79 8.63 16.24 3.18
CA THR A 79 9.65 15.32 2.67
C THR A 79 10.49 14.79 3.83
N MET A 80 10.71 13.48 3.85
CA MET A 80 11.59 12.77 4.80
C MET A 80 12.58 11.89 4.03
N ASP A 81 13.86 12.26 4.02
CA ASP A 81 14.94 11.60 3.24
C ASP A 81 16.29 11.57 3.98
N GLY A 82 16.24 11.52 5.32
CA GLY A 82 17.38 11.74 6.22
C GLY A 82 17.34 13.12 6.89
N LYS A 83 16.55 14.05 6.34
CA LYS A 83 16.07 15.26 7.02
C LYS A 83 14.55 15.30 6.92
N THR A 84 13.90 16.02 7.82
CA THR A 84 12.46 16.31 7.72
C THR A 84 12.26 17.75 7.30
N ILE A 85 11.62 17.96 6.15
CA ILE A 85 11.32 19.27 5.58
C ILE A 85 9.80 19.41 5.48
N ILE A 86 9.26 20.49 6.04
CA ILE A 86 7.84 20.84 5.99
C ILE A 86 7.72 22.21 5.31
N LYS A 87 6.99 22.29 4.20
CA LYS A 87 6.75 23.55 3.47
C LYS A 87 5.26 23.78 3.26
N GLY A 88 4.87 25.04 3.35
CA GLY A 88 3.51 25.52 3.06
C GLY A 88 3.49 27.05 3.15
N GLY A 89 2.43 27.68 2.63
CA GLY A 89 2.28 29.13 2.74
C GLY A 89 2.19 29.63 4.18
N GLU A 90 1.64 28.79 5.07
CA GLU A 90 1.63 28.98 6.52
C GLU A 90 1.92 27.61 7.17
N VAL A 91 2.84 27.58 8.14
CA VAL A 91 3.13 26.39 8.95
C VAL A 91 3.01 26.81 10.41
N LYS A 92 1.99 26.31 11.11
CA LYS A 92 1.80 26.55 12.54
C LYS A 92 2.49 25.44 13.33
N SER A 93 3.34 25.82 14.26
CA SER A 93 3.92 24.95 15.28
C SER A 93 3.50 25.49 16.64
N ASN A 94 2.91 24.65 17.46
CA ASN A 94 2.45 24.95 18.82
C ASN A 94 3.51 24.62 19.87
#